data_AF-A0A0K2TGX5-F1
#
_entry.id   AF-A0A0K2TGX5-F1
#
_cell.length_a   1.000
_cell.length_b   1.000
_cell.length_c   1.000
_cell.angle_alpha   90.00
_cell.angle_beta   90.00
_cell.angle_gamma   90.00
#
_symmetry.space_group_name_H-M   'P 1'
#
loop_
_entity.id
_entity.type
_entity.pdbx_description
1 polymer ?
#
loop_
_entity_poly.entity_id
_entity_poly.type
_entity_poly.pdbx_seq_one_letter_code
_entity_poly.pdbx_strand_id
1 'polypeptide(L)'
;MRGLATLWKGVSRSFSVSSRLSQPLFFSEKHEWVDYDSGSDVATVGITDYAQAALGDIVYVQLPESDTKIKMGEECGALESVKGK
;
A
#
# COMPACT_ATOMS: atom_id res chain seq x y z
N MET A 1 14.81 59.47 -11.15
CA MET A 1 13.48 59.10 -10.61
C MET A 1 13.18 57.67 -11.02
N ARG A 2 12.87 56.80 -10.04
CA ARG A 2 12.82 55.34 -10.17
C ARG A 2 11.47 54.89 -10.76
N GLY A 3 11.48 54.17 -11.88
CA GLY A 3 10.31 53.46 -12.41
C GLY A 3 10.46 51.97 -12.11
N LEU A 4 9.69 51.49 -11.13
CA LEU A 4 9.73 50.11 -10.63
C LEU A 4 9.25 49.12 -11.70
N ALA A 5 10.12 48.15 -11.98
CA ALA A 5 9.75 46.89 -12.60
C ALA A 5 8.84 46.07 -11.67
N THR A 6 8.33 44.96 -12.23
CA THR A 6 7.75 43.78 -11.55
C THR A 6 6.28 43.86 -11.14
N LEU A 7 5.41 43.24 -11.96
CA LEU A 7 4.37 42.37 -11.41
C LEU A 7 3.89 41.32 -12.43
N TRP A 8 4.76 40.38 -12.79
CA TRP A 8 4.31 39.14 -13.44
C TRP A 8 3.74 38.25 -12.33
N LYS A 9 2.42 38.30 -12.11
CA LYS A 9 1.75 37.32 -11.24
C LYS A 9 1.71 35.99 -11.97
N GLY A 10 2.76 35.20 -11.81
CA GLY A 10 2.77 33.80 -12.21
C GLY A 10 1.71 33.04 -11.41
N VAL A 11 0.67 32.56 -12.09
CA VAL A 11 -0.25 31.58 -11.53
C VAL A 11 0.52 30.26 -11.45
N SER A 12 1.05 29.95 -10.27
CA SER A 12 1.62 28.63 -10.01
C SER A 12 0.47 27.63 -9.97
N ARG A 13 0.34 26.82 -11.03
CA ARG A 13 -0.51 25.62 -10.98
C ARG A 13 0.25 24.57 -10.20
N SER A 14 -0.08 24.40 -8.93
CA SER A 14 0.41 23.29 -8.13
C SER A 14 -0.10 21.98 -8.71
N PHE A 15 0.80 21.14 -9.22
CA PHE A 15 0.50 19.73 -9.43
C PHE A 15 0.43 19.10 -8.03
N SER A 16 -0.79 18.76 -7.59
CA SER A 16 -0.95 17.95 -6.38
C SER A 16 -0.56 16.52 -6.74
N VAL A 17 0.63 16.09 -6.34
CA VAL A 17 0.95 14.66 -6.26
C VAL A 17 0.18 14.11 -5.07
N SER A 18 -0.82 13.28 -5.35
CA SER A 18 -1.56 12.54 -4.32
C SER A 18 -0.59 11.80 -3.40
N SER A 19 -0.75 11.94 -2.09
CA SER A 19 0.15 11.39 -1.06
C SER A 19 0.47 9.90 -1.23
N ARG A 20 -0.47 9.12 -1.77
CA ARG A 20 -0.34 7.68 -2.02
C ARG A 20 0.83 7.29 -2.93
N LEU A 21 1.27 8.16 -3.85
CA LEU A 21 2.40 7.85 -4.73
C LEU A 21 3.77 8.09 -4.07
N SER A 22 3.79 8.71 -2.89
CA SER A 22 5.02 9.01 -2.15
C SER A 22 5.36 7.98 -1.08
N GLN A 23 4.46 7.02 -0.81
CA GLN A 23 4.67 6.01 0.23
C GLN A 23 5.37 4.77 -0.33
N PRO A 24 6.28 4.17 0.45
CA PRO A 24 7.01 2.99 0.00
C PRO A 24 6.11 1.76 0.02
N LEU A 25 5.99 1.11 -1.14
CA LEU A 25 5.35 -0.20 -1.29
C LEU A 25 6.42 -1.29 -1.35
N PHE A 26 6.38 -2.25 -0.44
CA PHE A 26 7.32 -3.35 -0.35
C PHE A 26 6.68 -4.66 -0.82
N PHE A 27 7.51 -5.58 -1.32
CA PHE A 27 7.08 -6.90 -1.79
C PHE A 27 7.94 -8.01 -1.19
N SER A 28 7.34 -9.15 -0.88
CA SER A 28 8.07 -10.35 -0.45
C SER A 28 8.26 -11.33 -1.61
N GLU A 29 9.25 -12.22 -1.47
CA GLU A 29 9.44 -13.36 -2.39
C GLU A 29 8.24 -14.32 -2.38
N LYS A 30 7.37 -14.24 -1.36
CA LYS A 30 6.15 -15.05 -1.21
C LYS A 30 4.92 -14.40 -1.85
N HIS A 31 5.11 -13.39 -2.69
CA HIS A 31 4.03 -12.71 -3.40
C HIS A 31 3.05 -11.96 -2.49
N GLU A 32 3.57 -11.42 -1.39
CA GLU A 32 2.86 -10.51 -0.49
C GLU A 32 3.36 -9.07 -0.72
N TRP A 33 2.56 -8.09 -0.28
CA TRP A 33 2.95 -6.68 -0.28
C TRP A 33 2.65 -6.02 1.06
N VAL A 34 3.40 -4.95 1.34
CA VAL A 34 3.22 -4.08 2.50
C VAL A 34 3.22 -2.63 2.05
N ASP A 35 2.13 -1.92 2.35
CA ASP A 35 2.01 -0.47 2.21
C ASP A 35 2.15 0.16 3.60
N TYR A 36 3.24 0.89 3.84
CA TYR A 36 3.56 1.46 5.15
C TYR A 36 3.34 2.97 5.17
N ASP A 37 2.42 3.40 6.03
CA ASP A 37 2.17 4.81 6.30
C ASP A 37 3.02 5.29 7.48
N SER A 38 4.15 5.93 7.15
CA SER A 38 5.04 6.54 8.14
C SER A 38 4.41 7.68 8.96
N GLY A 39 3.27 8.24 8.51
CA GLY A 39 2.55 9.27 9.24
C GLY A 39 1.67 8.73 10.38
N SER A 40 1.17 7.50 10.26
CA SER A 40 0.29 6.87 11.25
C SER A 40 0.91 5.66 11.96
N ASP A 41 2.10 5.22 11.54
CA ASP A 41 2.75 3.97 11.98
C ASP A 41 1.87 2.73 11.75
N VAL A 42 1.04 2.79 10.71
CA VAL A 42 0.16 1.69 10.29
C VAL A 42 0.69 1.10 8.99
N ALA A 43 0.80 -0.24 8.97
CA ALA A 43 1.05 -0.99 7.76
C ALA A 43 -0.23 -1.69 7.30
N THR A 44 -0.52 -1.61 6.01
CA THR A 44 -1.51 -2.47 5.36
C THR A 44 -0.76 -3.58 4.63
N VAL A 45 -1.23 -4.82 4.76
CA VAL A 45 -0.62 -5.98 4.12
C VAL A 45 -1.63 -6.70 3.24
N GLY A 46 -1.14 -7.42 2.23
CA GLY A 46 -1.98 -8.24 1.38
C GLY A 46 -1.18 -9.14 0.45
N ILE A 47 -1.89 -9.85 -0.42
CA ILE A 47 -1.28 -10.65 -1.49
C ILE A 47 -1.26 -9.87 -2.81
N THR A 48 -0.24 -10.13 -3.63
CA THR A 48 -0.09 -9.49 -4.95
C THR A 48 -1.13 -9.99 -5.96
N ASP A 49 -1.30 -9.26 -7.06
CA ASP A 49 -2.15 -9.68 -8.17
C ASP A 49 -1.73 -11.05 -8.75
N TYR A 50 -0.43 -11.33 -8.77
CA TYR A 50 0.10 -12.63 -9.19
C TYR A 50 -0.40 -13.75 -8.27
N ALA A 51 -0.36 -13.55 -6.95
CA ALA A 51 -0.82 -14.54 -5.98
C ALA A 51 -2.32 -14.80 -6.10
N GLN A 52 -3.16 -13.76 -6.22
CA GLN A 52 -4.60 -13.96 -6.35
C GLN A 52 -4.95 -14.68 -7.67
N ALA A 53 -4.27 -14.36 -8.78
CA ALA A 53 -4.49 -15.05 -10.05
C ALA A 53 -4.08 -16.53 -9.99
N ALA A 54 -3.02 -16.86 -9.24
CA ALA A 54 -2.60 -18.23 -9.02
C ALA A 54 -3.61 -19.02 -8.17
N LEU A 55 -4.15 -18.40 -7.12
CA LEU A 55 -5.18 -18.98 -6.24
C LEU A 55 -6.53 -19.14 -6.95
N GLY A 56 -6.90 -18.20 -7.82
CA GLY A 56 -8.23 -18.13 -8.44
C GLY A 56 -9.27 -17.59 -7.46
N ASP A 57 -10.51 -18.06 -7.59
CA ASP A 57 -11.63 -17.57 -6.76
C ASP A 57 -11.40 -17.91 -5.27
N ILE A 58 -11.10 -16.87 -4.48
CA ILE A 58 -10.96 -16.95 -3.02
C ILE A 58 -12.34 -17.07 -2.39
N VAL A 59 -12.54 -18.12 -1.60
CA VAL A 59 -13.84 -18.42 -0.95
C VAL A 59 -13.80 -18.28 0.56
N TYR A 60 -12.60 -18.24 1.14
CA TYR A 60 -12.43 -18.09 2.58
C TYR A 60 -11.14 -17.33 2.91
N VAL A 61 -11.22 -16.51 3.96
CA VAL A 61 -10.11 -15.74 4.52
C VAL A 61 -10.12 -15.91 6.03
N GLN A 62 -9.03 -16.44 6.58
CA GLN A 62 -8.77 -16.44 8.00
C GLN A 62 -7.86 -15.27 8.33
N LEU A 63 -8.40 -14.31 9.10
CA LEU A 63 -7.64 -13.18 9.62
C LEU A 63 -7.16 -13.47 11.05
N PRO A 64 -6.06 -12.85 11.49
CA PRO A 64 -5.65 -12.91 12.89
C PRO A 64 -6.67 -12.18 13.76
N GLU A 65 -6.71 -12.51 15.06
CA GLU A 65 -7.48 -11.73 16.02
C GLU A 65 -6.86 -10.33 16.17
N SER A 66 -7.70 -9.34 16.48
CA SER A 66 -7.21 -7.99 16.81
C SER A 66 -6.18 -8.06 17.95
N ASP A 67 -5.16 -7.21 17.89
CA ASP A 67 -4.06 -7.14 18.86
C ASP A 67 -3.13 -8.38 18.93
N THR A 68 -3.28 -9.34 18.01
CA THR A 68 -2.35 -10.47 17.89
C THR A 68 -0.95 -9.98 17.55
N LYS A 69 0.04 -10.36 18.37
CA LYS A 69 1.45 -10.10 18.10
C LYS A 69 2.02 -11.17 17.16
N ILE A 70 2.40 -10.76 15.96
CA ILE A 70 2.96 -11.64 14.92
C ILE A 70 4.46 -11.37 14.80
N LYS A 71 5.28 -12.42 14.70
CA LYS A 71 6.72 -12.31 14.43
C LYS A 71 7.01 -12.37 12.93
N MET A 72 8.15 -11.83 12.51
CA MET A 72 8.62 -11.95 11.13
C MET A 72 8.69 -13.44 10.72
N GLY A 73 8.03 -13.76 9.61
CA GLY A 73 7.99 -15.12 9.04
C GLY A 73 6.99 -16.06 9.71
N GLU A 74 6.30 -15.62 10.76
CA GLU A 74 5.17 -16.33 11.35
C GLU A 74 3.93 -16.21 10.46
N GLU A 75 3.14 -17.27 10.39
CA GLU A 75 1.87 -17.25 9.68
C GLU A 75 0.85 -16.40 10.44
N CYS A 76 0.25 -15.42 9.76
CA CYS A 76 -0.73 -14.51 10.35
C CYS A 76 -2.19 -14.83 9.95
N GLY A 77 -2.39 -15.73 9.00
CA GLY A 77 -3.70 -16.03 8.43
C GLY A 77 -3.58 -16.94 7.22
N ALA A 78 -4.73 -17.29 6.64
CA ALA A 78 -4.82 -18.22 5.53
C ALA A 78 -5.88 -17.78 4.51
N LEU A 79 -5.65 -18.13 3.24
CA LEU A 79 -6.57 -17.92 2.14
C LEU A 79 -6.89 -19.28 1.51
N GLU A 80 -8.18 -19.56 1.27
CA GLU A 80 -8.60 -20.76 0.55
C GLU A 80 -9.33 -20.40 -0.74
N SER A 81 -9.10 -21.19 -1.78
CA SER A 81 -9.73 -21.03 -3.08
C SER A 81 -10.45 -22.29 -3.54
N VAL A 82 -11.35 -22.13 -4.52
CA VAL A 82 -12.06 -23.27 -5.14
C VAL A 82 -11.08 -24.21 -5.87
N LYS A 83 -9.96 -23.67 -6.35
CA LYS A 83 -8.96 -24.40 -7.14
C LYS A 83 -8.03 -25.25 -6.27
N GLY A 84 -8.00 -25.03 -4.95
CA GLY A 84 -7.12 -25.72 -4.01
C GLY A 84 -7.59 -27.10 -3.55
N LYS A 85 -8.65 -27.66 -4.16
CA LYS A 85 -9.15 -29.03 -3.88
C LYS A 85 -8.95 -29.98 -5.06
#